data_AF-A0A9K3D6H8-F1
#
_entry.id   AF-A0A9K3D6H8-F1
#
_cell.length_a   1.000
_cell.length_b   1.000
_cell.length_c   1.000
_cell.angle_alpha   90.00
_cell.angle_beta   90.00
_cell.angle_gamma   90.00
#
_symmetry.space_group_name_H-M   'P 1'
#
loop_
_entity.id
_entity.type
_entity.pdbx_description
1 polymer ?
#
loop_
_entity_poly.entity_id
_entity_poly.type
_entity_poly.pdbx_seq_one_letter_code
_entity_poly.pdbx_strand_id
1 'polypeptide(L)'
;LIALDVRNNSAWSYRRMLTKRTGRALSGEMAVCHAAVSKAPNNESSWNYAMALVDLWGQREREREAESKTGTAVSRLVSELPQVAVLVKEFTGVSLPVEGEAAAVDEDDDECMLVSFAVSLCIDVLEVCAGIEGADGVGMGALRTLAGGAVKACKGAAEVDSIRCRYWTYEADRLQQRFGLIE
;
A
#
# COMPACT_ATOMS: atom_id res chain seq x y z
N LEU A 1 25.50 -0.52 -4.16
CA LEU A 1 24.92 -1.85 -4.45
C LEU A 1 23.62 -1.72 -5.24
N ILE A 2 22.53 -1.17 -4.69
CA ILE A 2 21.25 -1.00 -5.42
C ILE A 2 21.39 -0.22 -6.73
N ALA A 3 22.21 0.83 -6.77
CA ALA A 3 22.46 1.59 -8.00
C ALA A 3 23.19 0.78 -9.09
N LEU A 4 23.98 -0.23 -8.69
CA LEU A 4 24.70 -1.12 -9.60
C LEU A 4 23.81 -2.26 -10.09
N ASP A 5 22.99 -2.81 -9.18
CA ASP A 5 22.00 -3.84 -9.47
C ASP A 5 20.75 -3.58 -8.62
N VAL A 6 19.70 -3.12 -9.29
CA VAL A 6 18.42 -2.81 -8.64
C VAL A 6 17.70 -4.09 -8.20
N ARG A 7 18.00 -5.26 -8.78
CA ARG A 7 17.38 -6.55 -8.42
C ARG A 7 18.13 -7.26 -7.29
N ASN A 8 19.17 -6.65 -6.74
CA ASN A 8 19.95 -7.24 -5.65
C ASN A 8 19.16 -7.28 -4.33
N ASN A 9 18.48 -8.40 -4.09
CA ASN A 9 17.65 -8.61 -2.90
C ASN A 9 18.42 -8.43 -1.58
N SER A 10 19.69 -8.87 -1.52
CA SER A 10 20.52 -8.70 -0.32
C SER A 10 20.78 -7.21 -0.01
N ALA A 11 20.96 -6.38 -1.03
CA ALA A 11 21.14 -4.95 -0.86
C ALA A 11 19.87 -4.26 -0.34
N TRP A 12 18.69 -4.66 -0.81
CA TRP A 12 17.40 -4.17 -0.29
C TRP A 12 17.15 -4.64 1.15
N SER A 13 17.41 -5.92 1.43
CA SER A 13 17.28 -6.48 2.77
C SER A 13 18.20 -5.78 3.78
N TYR A 14 19.45 -5.51 3.39
CA TYR A 14 20.38 -4.74 4.22
C TYR A 14 19.90 -3.30 4.42
N ARG A 15 19.39 -2.65 3.37
CA ARG A 15 18.83 -1.30 3.47
C ARG A 15 17.64 -1.26 4.44
N ARG A 16 16.73 -2.25 4.39
CA ARG A 16 15.63 -2.40 5.34
C ARG A 16 16.11 -2.48 6.78
N MET A 17 17.12 -3.30 7.05
CA MET A 17 17.72 -3.39 8.38
C MET A 17 18.24 -2.02 8.85
N LEU A 18 18.97 -1.31 7.98
CA LEU A 18 19.49 0.02 8.31
C LEU A 18 18.39 1.03 8.58
N THR A 19 17.37 1.11 7.72
CA THR A 19 16.23 2.03 7.89
C THR A 19 15.53 1.81 9.22
N LYS A 20 15.31 0.54 9.60
CA LYS A 20 14.74 0.20 10.91
C LYS A 20 15.64 0.64 12.07
N ARG A 21 16.95 0.37 12.00
CA ARG A 21 17.90 0.65 13.10
C ARG A 21 18.23 2.13 13.28
N THR A 22 18.27 2.89 12.19
CA THR A 22 18.77 4.28 12.20
C THR A 22 17.66 5.32 12.29
N GLY A 23 16.39 4.91 12.20
CA GLY A 23 15.28 5.86 12.26
C GLY A 23 15.16 6.74 11.01
N ARG A 24 15.73 6.33 9.86
CA ARG A 24 15.69 7.11 8.61
C ARG A 24 14.28 7.59 8.29
N ALA A 25 14.22 8.78 7.68
CA ALA A 25 12.97 9.39 7.23
C ALA A 25 12.32 8.50 6.16
N LEU A 26 11.10 8.04 6.42
CA LEU A 26 10.42 7.08 5.55
C LEU A 26 10.04 7.69 4.20
N SER A 27 9.77 9.00 4.15
CA SER A 27 9.53 9.73 2.90
C SER A 27 10.71 9.64 1.93
N GLY A 28 11.94 9.82 2.43
CA GLY A 28 13.15 9.67 1.62
C GLY A 28 13.38 8.23 1.16
N GLU A 29 12.98 7.24 1.96
CA GLU A 29 13.07 5.83 1.57
C GLU A 29 12.02 5.44 0.54
N MET A 30 10.81 5.99 0.65
CA MET A 30 9.74 5.78 -0.31
C MET A 30 10.10 6.36 -1.69
N ALA A 31 10.78 7.52 -1.73
CA ALA A 31 11.32 8.06 -2.97
C ALA A 31 12.36 7.14 -3.64
N VAL A 32 13.14 6.39 -2.85
CA VAL A 32 14.08 5.38 -3.38
C VAL A 32 13.34 4.17 -3.92
N CYS A 33 12.30 3.70 -3.24
CA CYS A 33 11.40 2.68 -3.80
C CYS A 33 10.82 3.17 -5.13
N HIS A 34 10.39 4.43 -5.19
CA HIS A 34 9.81 5.02 -6.37
C HIS A 34 10.75 4.99 -7.57
N ALA A 35 11.94 5.55 -7.42
CA ALA A 35 12.93 5.50 -8.48
C ALA A 35 13.29 4.06 -8.92
N ALA A 36 13.25 3.09 -8.01
CA ALA A 36 13.56 1.70 -8.33
C ALA A 36 12.44 0.98 -9.08
N VAL A 37 11.19 1.14 -8.64
CA VAL A 37 10.02 0.57 -9.29
C VAL A 37 9.82 1.16 -10.67
N SER A 38 9.95 2.49 -10.83
CA SER A 38 9.87 3.12 -12.15
C SER A 38 10.95 2.62 -13.13
N LYS A 39 12.11 2.17 -12.62
CA LYS A 39 13.20 1.63 -13.43
C LYS A 39 13.05 0.13 -13.72
N ALA A 40 12.49 -0.63 -12.79
CA ALA A 40 12.34 -2.07 -12.86
C ALA A 40 11.02 -2.49 -12.20
N PRO A 41 9.88 -2.35 -12.89
CA PRO A 41 8.54 -2.55 -12.32
C PRO A 41 8.33 -3.98 -11.79
N ASN A 42 8.92 -4.96 -12.46
CA ASN A 42 8.91 -6.38 -12.09
C ASN A 42 9.93 -6.78 -11.02
N ASN A 43 10.61 -5.82 -10.38
CA ASN A 43 11.53 -6.12 -9.30
C ASN A 43 10.79 -6.23 -7.95
N GLU A 44 10.52 -7.46 -7.54
CA GLU A 44 9.88 -7.74 -6.25
C GLU A 44 10.65 -7.16 -5.06
N SER A 45 11.98 -7.02 -5.14
CA SER A 45 12.79 -6.54 -4.01
C SER A 45 12.46 -5.10 -3.63
N SER A 46 12.21 -4.23 -4.61
CA SER A 46 11.82 -2.84 -4.35
C SER A 46 10.39 -2.75 -3.79
N TRP A 47 9.49 -3.61 -4.27
CA TRP A 47 8.12 -3.68 -3.76
C TRP A 47 8.06 -4.20 -2.33
N ASN A 48 8.74 -5.31 -2.04
CA ASN A 48 8.88 -5.85 -0.69
C ASN A 48 9.50 -4.83 0.28
N TYR A 49 10.40 -3.99 -0.20
CA TYR A 49 10.94 -2.90 0.60
C TYR A 49 9.91 -1.80 0.86
N ALA A 50 9.09 -1.40 -0.13
CA ALA A 50 8.00 -0.44 0.05
C ALA A 50 6.97 -0.92 1.09
N MET A 51 6.57 -2.19 1.03
CA MET A 51 5.70 -2.84 2.02
C MET A 51 6.30 -2.76 3.42
N ALA A 52 7.59 -3.07 3.56
CA ALA A 52 8.29 -2.95 4.83
C ALA A 52 8.39 -1.51 5.37
N LEU A 53 8.34 -0.49 4.50
CA LEU A 53 8.29 0.91 4.92
C LEU A 53 6.92 1.27 5.49
N VAL A 54 5.83 0.76 4.91
CA VAL A 54 4.47 0.93 5.44
C VAL A 54 4.33 0.27 6.80
N ASP A 55 4.82 -0.96 6.95
CA ASP A 55 4.86 -1.65 8.24
C ASP A 55 5.59 -0.82 9.32
N LEU A 56 6.76 -0.30 8.96
CA LEU A 56 7.60 0.48 9.86
C LEU A 56 6.96 1.82 10.21
N TRP A 57 6.29 2.46 9.25
CA TRP A 57 5.51 3.66 9.50
C TRP A 57 4.38 3.37 10.49
N GLY A 58 3.61 2.29 10.27
CA GLY A 58 2.55 1.88 11.17
C GLY A 58 3.02 1.58 12.59
N GLN A 59 4.19 0.96 12.74
CA GLN A 59 4.82 0.74 14.04
C GLN A 59 5.13 2.08 14.73
N ARG A 60 5.76 3.02 14.02
CA ARG A 60 6.11 4.34 14.57
C ARG A 60 4.88 5.14 14.98
N GLU A 61 3.79 5.09 14.21
CA GLU A 61 2.56 5.80 14.57
C GLU A 61 1.89 5.20 15.80
N ARG A 62 1.87 3.87 15.95
CA ARG A 62 1.38 3.23 17.18
C ARG A 62 2.21 3.62 18.40
N GLU A 63 3.53 3.66 18.27
CA GLU A 63 4.44 4.14 19.33
C GLU A 63 4.16 5.60 19.70
N ARG A 64 4.03 6.49 18.70
CA ARG A 64 3.68 7.90 18.92
C ARG A 64 2.32 8.09 19.61
N GLU A 65 1.30 7.32 19.24
CA GLU A 65 -0.02 7.42 19.86
C GLU A 65 0.01 6.91 21.31
N ALA A 66 0.74 5.81 21.59
CA ALA A 66 0.95 5.32 22.94
C ALA A 66 1.62 6.38 23.85
N GLU A 67 2.50 7.22 23.28
CA GLU A 67 3.13 8.34 23.98
C GLU A 67 2.21 9.58 24.10
N SER A 68 1.45 9.91 23.04
CA SER A 68 0.68 11.15 22.93
C SER A 68 -0.67 11.11 23.64
N LYS A 69 -1.34 9.94 23.74
CA LYS A 69 -2.70 9.77 24.34
C LYS A 69 -3.74 10.75 23.78
N THR A 70 -3.60 11.17 22.52
CA THR A 70 -4.41 12.27 21.95
C THR A 70 -5.59 11.78 21.12
N GLY A 71 -5.62 10.51 20.70
CA GLY A 71 -6.68 9.96 19.85
C GLY A 71 -6.79 10.65 18.48
N THR A 72 -5.68 11.18 17.95
CA THR A 72 -5.65 11.94 16.68
C THR A 72 -4.79 11.28 15.60
N ALA A 73 -4.18 10.12 15.88
CA ALA A 73 -3.37 9.40 14.90
C ALA A 73 -4.15 9.11 13.61
N VAL A 74 -5.39 8.62 13.70
CA VAL A 74 -6.18 8.26 12.52
C VAL A 74 -6.50 9.48 11.65
N SER A 75 -6.77 10.65 12.23
CA SER A 75 -7.07 11.86 11.46
C SER A 75 -5.83 12.45 10.77
N ARG A 76 -4.67 12.43 11.43
CA ARG A 76 -3.38 12.82 10.80
C ARG A 76 -3.02 11.87 9.67
N LEU A 77 -3.20 10.59 9.92
CA LEU A 77 -2.92 9.54 8.98
C LEU A 77 -3.86 9.62 7.75
N VAL A 78 -5.14 9.94 7.95
CA VAL A 78 -6.08 10.25 6.86
C VAL A 78 -5.70 11.53 6.10
N SER A 79 -5.05 12.50 6.75
CA SER A 79 -4.52 13.68 6.06
C SER A 79 -3.22 13.41 5.27
N GLU A 80 -2.47 12.37 5.61
CA GLU A 80 -1.27 11.94 4.88
C GLU A 80 -1.54 10.82 3.85
N LEU A 81 -2.66 10.10 4.00
CA LEU A 81 -3.17 9.10 3.06
C LEU A 81 -3.28 9.59 1.60
N PRO A 82 -3.58 10.87 1.29
CA PRO A 82 -3.49 11.40 -0.06
C PRO A 82 -2.09 11.24 -0.68
N GLN A 83 -1.02 11.27 0.11
CA GLN A 83 0.35 11.05 -0.41
C GLN A 83 0.57 9.58 -0.75
N VAL A 84 -0.02 8.66 0.03
CA VAL A 84 -0.02 7.23 -0.28
C VAL A 84 -0.92 6.90 -1.47
N ALA A 85 -2.09 7.55 -1.58
CA ALA A 85 -2.99 7.44 -2.72
C ALA A 85 -2.39 8.06 -3.99
N VAL A 86 -1.63 9.15 -3.86
CA VAL A 86 -0.80 9.71 -4.93
C VAL A 86 0.29 8.73 -5.33
N LEU A 87 1.00 8.11 -4.38
CA LEU A 87 1.98 7.07 -4.70
C LEU A 87 1.32 5.89 -5.42
N VAL A 88 0.21 5.35 -4.90
CA VAL A 88 -0.55 4.27 -5.53
C VAL A 88 -0.99 4.66 -6.95
N LYS A 89 -1.52 5.87 -7.13
CA LYS A 89 -1.94 6.42 -8.43
C LYS A 89 -0.76 6.65 -9.38
N GLU A 90 0.36 7.17 -8.89
CA GLU A 90 1.59 7.40 -9.65
C GLU A 90 2.27 6.09 -10.06
N PHE A 91 2.20 5.04 -9.22
CA PHE A 91 2.86 3.76 -9.48
C PHE A 91 2.08 2.81 -10.39
N THR A 92 0.75 2.90 -10.41
CA THR A 92 -0.08 1.94 -11.13
C THR A 92 -0.65 2.50 -12.42
N GLY A 93 -0.63 3.83 -12.62
CA GLY A 93 -1.45 4.47 -13.65
C GLY A 93 -2.97 4.35 -13.40
N VAL A 94 -3.37 3.53 -12.43
CA VAL A 94 -4.75 3.38 -11.96
C VAL A 94 -5.08 4.62 -11.13
N SER A 95 -5.73 5.59 -11.75
CA SER A 95 -6.64 6.43 -10.98
C SER A 95 -7.67 5.49 -10.37
N LEU A 96 -7.80 5.40 -9.04
CA LEU A 96 -8.97 4.76 -8.42
C LEU A 96 -10.21 5.30 -9.13
N PRO A 97 -10.89 4.53 -10.01
CA PRO A 97 -11.94 5.12 -10.81
C PRO A 97 -13.17 5.15 -9.92
N VAL A 98 -13.78 6.31 -9.79
CA VAL A 98 -15.22 6.40 -9.59
C VAL A 98 -15.82 5.93 -10.91
N GLU A 99 -16.62 4.86 -10.85
CA GLU A 99 -17.36 4.26 -11.97
C GLU A 99 -16.54 3.60 -13.10
N GLY A 100 -17.25 2.77 -13.86
CA GLY A 100 -16.69 1.63 -14.59
C GLY A 100 -16.03 2.00 -15.90
N GLU A 101 -14.86 1.42 -16.12
CA GLU A 101 -14.32 1.12 -17.44
C GLU A 101 -13.38 -0.08 -17.24
N ALA A 102 -13.81 -1.25 -17.72
CA ALA A 102 -12.94 -2.40 -17.89
C ALA A 102 -12.12 -2.12 -19.15
N ALA A 103 -10.87 -1.70 -18.97
CA ALA A 103 -9.93 -1.62 -20.08
C ALA A 103 -9.44 -3.04 -20.38
N ALA A 104 -9.75 -3.53 -21.58
CA ALA A 104 -9.00 -4.63 -22.17
C ALA A 104 -7.56 -4.15 -22.39
N VAL A 105 -6.57 -4.85 -21.83
CA VAL A 105 -5.15 -4.50 -22.00
C VAL A 105 -4.35 -5.75 -22.32
N ASP A 106 -3.47 -5.57 -23.31
CA ASP A 106 -2.60 -6.57 -23.91
C ASP A 106 -1.69 -7.25 -22.88
N GLU A 107 -1.30 -8.48 -23.20
CA GLU A 107 -0.48 -9.41 -22.41
C GLU A 107 0.96 -8.89 -22.19
N ASP A 108 1.16 -7.94 -21.27
CA ASP A 108 2.48 -7.67 -20.68
C ASP A 108 2.46 -8.00 -19.18
N ASP A 109 3.16 -9.08 -18.80
CA ASP A 109 3.26 -9.60 -17.42
C ASP A 109 3.70 -8.54 -16.37
N ASP A 110 4.36 -7.46 -16.83
CA ASP A 110 4.88 -6.39 -15.99
C ASP A 110 3.78 -5.52 -15.37
N GLU A 111 2.62 -5.32 -16.03
CA GLU A 111 1.52 -4.50 -15.50
C GLU A 111 0.73 -5.22 -14.40
N CYS A 112 0.53 -6.52 -14.54
CA CYS A 112 -0.13 -7.38 -13.56
C CYS A 112 0.58 -7.35 -12.19
N MET A 113 1.91 -7.36 -12.20
CA MET A 113 2.73 -7.29 -10.98
C MET A 113 2.65 -5.93 -10.31
N LEU A 114 2.65 -4.83 -11.08
CA LEU A 114 2.50 -3.47 -10.57
C LEU A 114 1.15 -3.29 -9.85
N VAL A 115 0.06 -3.72 -10.51
CA VAL A 115 -1.30 -3.65 -9.93
C VAL A 115 -1.35 -4.46 -8.64
N SER A 116 -0.83 -5.68 -8.65
CA SER A 116 -0.81 -6.56 -7.50
C SER A 116 -0.08 -5.97 -6.30
N PHE A 117 1.14 -5.47 -6.48
CA PHE A 117 1.91 -4.90 -5.37
C PHE A 117 1.30 -3.61 -4.84
N ALA A 118 0.73 -2.78 -5.71
CA ALA A 118 0.07 -1.57 -5.27
C ALA A 118 -1.24 -1.84 -4.53
N VAL A 119 -2.02 -2.85 -4.94
CA VAL A 119 -3.21 -3.29 -4.20
C VAL A 119 -2.80 -3.83 -2.84
N SER A 120 -1.74 -4.66 -2.76
CA SER A 120 -1.19 -5.11 -1.47
C SER A 120 -0.75 -3.94 -0.59
N LEU A 121 -0.07 -2.93 -1.15
CA LEU A 121 0.35 -1.75 -0.41
C LEU A 121 -0.84 -0.97 0.14
N CYS A 122 -1.93 -0.84 -0.64
CA CYS A 122 -3.17 -0.22 -0.17
C CYS A 122 -3.78 -0.99 1.00
N ILE A 123 -3.82 -2.33 0.92
CA ILE A 123 -4.36 -3.19 1.97
C ILE A 123 -3.54 -3.04 3.25
N ASP A 124 -2.22 -3.10 3.15
CA ASP A 124 -1.32 -2.99 4.31
C ASP A 124 -1.45 -1.63 4.98
N VAL A 125 -1.56 -0.56 4.19
CA VAL A 125 -1.84 0.78 4.72
C VAL A 125 -3.18 0.74 5.47
N LEU A 126 -4.26 0.30 4.83
CA LEU A 126 -5.58 0.22 5.47
C LEU A 126 -5.58 -0.57 6.79
N GLU A 127 -4.89 -1.71 6.81
CA GLU A 127 -4.76 -2.60 7.97
C GLU A 127 -3.98 -1.94 9.10
N VAL A 128 -2.86 -1.30 8.77
CA VAL A 128 -2.09 -0.48 9.72
C VAL A 128 -2.97 0.60 10.32
N CYS A 129 -3.77 1.28 9.51
CA CYS A 129 -4.63 2.37 9.95
C CYS A 129 -5.76 1.88 10.85
N ALA A 130 -6.39 0.76 10.48
CA ALA A 130 -7.46 0.14 11.26
C ALA A 130 -6.96 -0.45 12.58
N GLY A 131 -5.68 -0.81 12.68
CA GLY A 131 -5.04 -1.33 13.89
C GLY A 131 -4.58 -0.26 14.89
N ILE A 132 -4.75 1.03 14.59
CA ILE A 132 -4.43 2.12 15.52
C ILE A 132 -5.67 2.40 16.38
N GLU A 133 -5.58 2.12 17.67
CA GLU A 133 -6.65 2.38 18.65
C GLU A 133 -7.00 3.88 18.70
N GLY A 134 -8.30 4.21 18.75
CA GLY A 134 -8.79 5.60 18.87
C GLY A 134 -9.38 6.22 17.61
N ALA A 135 -9.76 5.45 16.59
CA ALA A 135 -10.51 5.97 15.45
C ALA A 135 -11.85 6.55 15.91
N ASP A 136 -12.01 7.87 15.81
CA ASP A 136 -13.30 8.53 15.98
C ASP A 136 -14.24 8.21 14.79
N GLY A 137 -15.51 8.62 14.87
CA GLY A 137 -16.48 8.37 13.81
C GLY A 137 -16.07 8.94 12.45
N VAL A 138 -15.25 9.99 12.43
CA VAL A 138 -14.73 10.64 11.21
C VAL A 138 -13.62 9.79 10.58
N GLY A 139 -12.66 9.32 11.38
CA GLY A 139 -11.60 8.41 10.95
C GLY A 139 -12.16 7.09 10.40
N MET A 140 -13.17 6.52 11.06
CA MET A 140 -13.84 5.32 10.56
C MET A 140 -14.63 5.54 9.26
N GLY A 141 -15.12 6.75 9.00
CA GLY A 141 -15.72 7.11 7.71
C GLY A 141 -14.70 7.11 6.58
N ALA A 142 -13.56 7.78 6.79
CA ALA A 142 -12.47 7.82 5.82
C ALA A 142 -11.87 6.43 5.52
N LEU A 143 -11.68 5.60 6.56
CA LEU A 143 -11.22 4.22 6.39
C LEU A 143 -12.20 3.39 5.58
N ARG A 144 -13.52 3.54 5.79
CA ARG A 144 -14.53 2.88 4.96
C ARG A 144 -14.47 3.30 3.50
N THR A 145 -14.29 4.59 3.22
CA THR A 145 -14.13 5.09 1.84
C THR A 145 -12.89 4.48 1.18
N LEU A 146 -11.75 4.47 1.87
CA LEU A 146 -10.52 3.88 1.34
C LEU A 146 -10.63 2.37 1.15
N ALA A 147 -11.27 1.67 2.09
CA ALA A 147 -11.55 0.25 1.98
C ALA A 147 -12.43 -0.06 0.76
N GLY A 148 -13.43 0.77 0.46
CA GLY A 148 -14.22 0.65 -0.76
C GLY A 148 -13.38 0.77 -2.04
N GLY A 149 -12.43 1.72 -2.07
CA GLY A 149 -11.45 1.86 -3.15
C GLY A 149 -10.56 0.63 -3.29
N ALA A 150 -10.03 0.11 -2.18
CA ALA A 150 -9.20 -1.10 -2.18
C ALA A 150 -9.97 -2.35 -2.62
N VAL A 151 -11.24 -2.50 -2.23
CA VAL A 151 -12.11 -3.57 -2.72
C VAL A 151 -12.27 -3.52 -4.24
N LYS A 152 -12.47 -2.31 -4.81
CA LYS A 152 -12.54 -2.14 -6.26
C LYS A 152 -11.20 -2.50 -6.91
N ALA A 153 -10.09 -2.08 -6.33
CA ALA A 153 -8.76 -2.41 -6.82
C ALA A 153 -8.47 -3.92 -6.79
N CYS A 154 -8.84 -4.63 -5.72
CA CYS A 154 -8.76 -6.10 -5.64
C CYS A 154 -9.58 -6.78 -6.75
N LYS A 155 -10.79 -6.30 -7.02
CA LYS A 155 -11.62 -6.85 -8.10
C LYS A 155 -10.97 -6.66 -9.47
N GLY A 156 -10.43 -5.48 -9.76
CA GLY A 156 -9.66 -5.24 -10.99
C GLY A 156 -8.38 -6.09 -11.06
N ALA A 157 -7.66 -6.23 -9.95
CA ALA A 157 -6.49 -7.10 -9.86
C ALA A 157 -6.84 -8.58 -10.14
N ALA A 158 -8.02 -9.03 -9.75
CA ALA A 158 -8.48 -10.40 -10.03
C ALA A 158 -8.72 -10.68 -11.52
N GLU A 159 -8.99 -9.64 -12.32
CA GLU A 159 -9.19 -9.74 -13.77
C GLU A 159 -7.86 -9.84 -14.52
N VAL A 160 -6.81 -9.16 -14.04
CA VAL A 160 -5.49 -9.10 -14.70
C VAL A 160 -4.47 -10.08 -14.14
N ASP A 161 -4.53 -10.41 -12.84
CA ASP A 161 -3.66 -11.40 -12.20
C ASP A 161 -4.36 -12.76 -12.10
N SER A 162 -4.27 -13.52 -13.19
CA SER A 162 -4.86 -14.85 -13.28
C SER A 162 -4.27 -15.83 -12.25
N ILE A 163 -3.01 -15.65 -11.84
CA ILE A 163 -2.32 -16.50 -10.86
C ILE A 163 -2.91 -16.28 -9.46
N ARG A 164 -3.14 -15.02 -9.07
CA ARG A 164 -3.66 -14.64 -7.75
C ARG A 164 -5.12 -14.22 -7.76
N CYS A 165 -5.88 -14.47 -8.82
CA CYS A 165 -7.29 -14.06 -8.94
C CYS A 165 -8.13 -14.42 -7.71
N ARG A 166 -8.03 -15.67 -7.22
CA ARG A 166 -8.74 -16.12 -6.02
C ARG A 166 -8.29 -15.42 -4.74
N TYR A 167 -7.00 -15.11 -4.64
CA TYR A 167 -6.46 -14.34 -3.53
C TYR A 167 -7.05 -12.92 -3.52
N TRP A 168 -7.10 -12.27 -4.68
CA TRP A 168 -7.68 -10.95 -4.81
C TRP A 168 -9.18 -10.92 -4.50
N THR A 169 -9.94 -11.93 -4.95
CA THR A 169 -11.34 -12.09 -4.55
C THR A 169 -11.49 -12.25 -3.04
N TYR A 170 -10.67 -13.11 -2.42
CA TYR A 170 -10.66 -13.29 -0.97
C TYR A 170 -10.35 -11.99 -0.22
N GLU A 171 -9.34 -11.23 -0.65
CA GLU A 171 -8.98 -9.94 -0.04
C GLU A 171 -10.12 -8.93 -0.17
N ALA A 172 -10.80 -8.86 -1.32
CA ALA A 172 -11.97 -8.02 -1.51
C ALA A 172 -13.08 -8.36 -0.51
N ASP A 173 -13.45 -9.63 -0.40
CA ASP A 173 -14.51 -10.09 0.52
C ASP A 173 -14.13 -9.83 1.97
N ARG A 174 -12.86 -10.07 2.34
CA ARG A 174 -12.33 -9.83 3.68
C ARG A 174 -12.42 -8.36 4.06
N LEU A 175 -12.00 -7.45 3.17
CA LEU A 175 -12.11 -6.00 3.39
C LEU A 175 -13.57 -5.57 3.51
N GLN A 176 -14.46 -6.10 2.65
CA GLN A 176 -15.88 -5.79 2.71
C GLN A 176 -16.50 -6.17 4.06
N GLN A 177 -16.19 -7.36 4.57
CA GLN A 177 -16.66 -7.82 5.89
C GLN A 177 -16.07 -6.97 7.02
N ARG A 178 -14.74 -6.74 7.01
CA ARG A 178 -14.03 -6.01 8.07
C ARG A 178 -14.53 -4.58 8.25
N PHE A 179 -14.78 -3.89 7.15
CA PHE A 179 -15.18 -2.48 7.16
C PHE A 179 -16.68 -2.27 7.04
N GLY A 180 -17.49 -3.34 7.06
CA GLY A 180 -18.96 -3.26 6.99
C GLY A 180 -19.44 -2.59 5.70
N LEU A 181 -18.86 -2.96 4.56
CA LEU A 181 -19.20 -2.43 3.23
C LEU A 181 -20.29 -3.24 2.50
N ILE A 182 -20.83 -4.26 3.17
CA ILE A 182 -21.93 -5.09 2.71
C ILE A 182 -23.15 -4.67 3.53
N GLU A 183 -24.25 -4.30 2.88
CA GLU A 183 -25.57 -4.19 3.54
C GLU A 183 -26.14 -5.57 3.87
#